data_AF-A0A2S5QWQ6-F1
#
_entry.id   AF-A0A2S5QWQ6-F1
#
_cell.length_a   1.000
_cell.length_b   1.000
_cell.length_c   1.000
_cell.angle_alpha   90.00
_cell.angle_beta   90.00
_cell.angle_gamma   90.00
#
_symmetry.space_group_name_H-M   'P 1'
#
loop_
_entity.id
_entity.type
_entity.pdbx_description
1 polymer ?
#
loop_
_entity_poly.entity_id
_entity_poly.type
_entity_poly.pdbx_seq_one_letter_code
_entity_poly.pdbx_strand_id
1 'polypeptide(L)'
;MNQVAVNQITVENNPAQSRLDALGVSKWPTWQKEVSTFSWTFPEQEIAYILDGECVVTTCCGNVVSFGKGDLVTFPAGTKITWEVKQPLHKHYQLDGTLIGRIYRRIKIALKL
;
A
#
# COMPACT_ATOMS: atom_id res chain seq x y z
N MET A 1 19.98 -17.59 -11.54
CA MET A 1 19.49 -16.20 -11.70
C MET A 1 17.97 -16.27 -11.64
N ASN A 2 17.36 -16.21 -10.46
CA ASN A 2 15.91 -16.22 -10.32
C ASN A 2 15.47 -14.87 -9.81
N GLN A 3 15.19 -13.96 -10.74
CA GLN A 3 14.34 -12.82 -10.47
C GLN A 3 12.94 -13.38 -10.24
N VAL A 4 12.64 -13.79 -9.00
CA VAL A 4 11.26 -13.98 -8.59
C VAL A 4 10.65 -12.58 -8.68
N ALA A 5 9.75 -12.38 -9.63
CA ALA A 5 8.96 -11.16 -9.72
C ALA A 5 8.10 -11.07 -8.46
N VAL A 6 8.65 -10.53 -7.37
CA VAL A 6 7.90 -10.30 -6.14
C VAL A 6 7.04 -9.07 -6.40
N ASN A 7 5.87 -9.33 -7.00
CA ASN A 7 4.68 -8.51 -6.94
C ASN A 7 4.91 -7.01 -7.14
N GLN A 8 4.96 -6.59 -8.41
CA GLN A 8 5.19 -5.19 -8.79
C GLN A 8 4.17 -4.26 -8.13
N ILE A 9 4.69 -3.30 -7.33
CA ILE A 9 3.91 -2.18 -6.82
C ILE A 9 3.54 -1.32 -8.03
N THR A 10 2.24 -1.06 -8.22
CA THR A 10 1.76 -0.22 -9.31
C THR A 10 1.46 1.17 -8.77
N VAL A 11 2.01 2.20 -9.41
CA VAL A 11 1.71 3.59 -9.11
C VAL A 11 1.01 4.18 -10.33
N GLU A 12 -0.22 4.65 -10.13
CA GLU A 12 -0.98 5.40 -11.12
C GLU A 12 -0.95 6.88 -10.70
N ASN A 13 -0.23 7.70 -11.47
CA ASN A 13 -0.09 9.12 -11.17
C ASN A 13 -1.32 9.90 -11.62
N ASN A 14 -1.95 10.62 -10.68
CA ASN A 14 -3.10 11.48 -10.94
C ASN A 14 -4.21 10.78 -11.77
N PRO A 15 -4.82 9.69 -11.24
CA PRO A 15 -5.90 9.00 -11.93
C PRO A 15 -7.08 9.94 -12.17
N ALA A 16 -7.86 9.65 -13.23
CA ALA A 16 -9.05 10.43 -13.53
C ALA A 16 -10.06 10.41 -12.37
N GLN A 17 -10.77 11.51 -12.13
CA GLN A 17 -11.76 11.59 -11.05
C GLN A 17 -12.83 10.49 -11.17
N SER A 18 -13.26 10.14 -12.40
CA SER A 18 -14.20 9.04 -12.65
C SER A 18 -13.68 7.68 -12.16
N ARG A 19 -12.35 7.46 -12.21
CA ARG A 19 -11.70 6.25 -11.67
C ARG A 19 -11.74 6.24 -10.15
N LEU A 20 -11.44 7.38 -9.51
CA LEU A 20 -11.52 7.53 -8.05
C LEU A 20 -12.95 7.36 -7.53
N ASP A 21 -13.93 7.90 -8.26
CA ASP A 21 -15.35 7.79 -7.93
C ASP A 21 -15.86 6.36 -8.10
N ALA A 22 -15.46 5.67 -9.17
CA ALA A 22 -15.79 4.26 -9.40
C ALA A 22 -15.21 3.34 -8.32
N LEU A 23 -14.01 3.66 -7.81
CA LEU A 23 -13.38 2.97 -6.69
C LEU A 23 -14.00 3.38 -5.33
N GLY A 24 -14.72 4.50 -5.29
CA GLY A 24 -15.32 5.04 -4.06
C GLY A 24 -14.28 5.49 -3.04
N VAL A 25 -13.13 6.02 -3.49
CA VAL A 25 -11.97 6.36 -2.64
C VAL A 25 -12.35 7.26 -1.47
N SER A 26 -13.28 8.20 -1.68
CA SER A 26 -13.78 9.11 -0.64
C SER A 26 -14.44 8.41 0.55
N LYS A 27 -14.87 7.15 0.39
CA LYS A 27 -15.49 6.33 1.45
C LYS A 27 -14.49 5.43 2.16
N TRP A 28 -13.26 5.33 1.66
CA TRP A 28 -12.24 4.48 2.26
C TRP A 28 -11.79 5.08 3.60
N PRO A 29 -11.40 4.23 4.57
CA PRO A 29 -10.78 4.72 5.79
C PRO A 29 -9.51 5.52 5.47
N THR A 30 -9.24 6.54 6.27
CA THR A 30 -8.01 7.32 6.18
C THR A 30 -6.97 6.78 7.13
N TRP A 31 -5.71 6.95 6.77
CA TRP A 31 -4.56 6.65 7.60
C TRP A 31 -3.52 7.75 7.48
N GLN A 32 -2.87 8.06 8.60
CA GLN A 32 -1.89 9.14 8.69
C GLN A 32 -0.63 8.65 9.40
N LYS A 33 0.52 9.20 9.00
CA LYS A 33 1.81 8.90 9.62
C LYS A 33 2.79 10.05 9.46
N GLU A 34 3.47 10.37 10.54
CA GLU A 34 4.59 11.31 10.57
C GLU A 34 5.83 10.77 9.84
N VAL A 35 6.75 11.67 9.54
CA VAL A 35 8.05 11.38 8.92
C VAL A 35 8.77 10.29 9.72
N SER A 36 8.90 9.11 9.11
CA SER A 36 9.45 7.93 9.77
C SER A 36 9.82 6.86 8.74
N THR A 37 10.76 6.00 9.13
CA THR A 37 11.21 4.87 8.31
C THR A 37 10.92 3.56 9.04
N PHE A 38 10.21 2.63 8.40
CA PHE A 38 9.84 1.36 9.03
C PHE A 38 9.63 0.26 7.98
N SER A 39 9.91 -0.99 8.35
CA SER A 39 9.62 -2.14 7.50
C SER A 39 8.17 -2.59 7.66
N TRP A 40 7.51 -2.88 6.53
CA TRP A 40 6.14 -3.34 6.49
C TRP A 40 5.97 -4.53 5.55
N THR A 41 5.09 -5.45 5.92
CA THR A 41 4.69 -6.60 5.09
C THR A 41 3.19 -6.52 4.89
N PHE A 42 2.75 -6.45 3.64
CA PHE A 42 1.33 -6.44 3.30
C PHE A 42 0.77 -7.87 3.33
N PRO A 43 -0.10 -8.24 4.27
CA PRO A 43 -0.67 -9.59 4.34
C PRO A 43 -1.71 -9.84 3.23
N GLU A 44 -2.29 -8.78 2.70
CA GLU A 44 -3.33 -8.75 1.68
C GLU A 44 -3.06 -7.59 0.71
N GLN A 45 -3.73 -7.59 -0.43
CA GLN A 45 -3.58 -6.49 -1.38
C GLN A 45 -4.15 -5.22 -0.77
N GLU A 46 -3.41 -4.13 -0.84
CA GLU A 46 -3.83 -2.80 -0.39
C GLU A 46 -3.77 -1.84 -1.57
N ILE A 47 -4.88 -1.12 -1.80
CA ILE A 47 -4.93 0.02 -2.71
C ILE A 47 -4.96 1.27 -1.86
N ALA A 48 -4.05 2.20 -2.12
CA ALA A 48 -3.89 3.43 -1.36
C ALA A 48 -3.96 4.64 -2.30
N TYR A 49 -4.83 5.60 -2.00
CA TYR A 49 -4.82 6.90 -2.65
C TYR A 49 -4.20 7.94 -1.73
N ILE A 50 -3.15 8.61 -2.19
CA ILE A 50 -2.39 9.55 -1.38
C ILE A 50 -3.05 10.92 -1.44
N LEU A 51 -3.58 11.37 -0.30
CA LEU A 51 -4.18 12.69 -0.16
C LEU A 51 -3.13 13.78 0.04
N ASP A 52 -2.08 13.44 0.79
CA ASP A 52 -0.99 14.34 1.10
C ASP A 52 0.28 13.60 1.50
N GLY A 53 1.42 14.26 1.35
CA GLY A 53 2.73 13.74 1.69
C GLY A 53 3.48 13.09 0.54
N GLU A 54 4.68 12.60 0.87
CA GLU A 54 5.64 12.02 -0.06
C GLU A 54 6.32 10.84 0.61
N CYS A 55 6.34 9.70 -0.08
CA CYS A 55 6.89 8.45 0.43
C CYS A 55 7.76 7.77 -0.61
N VAL A 56 8.78 7.10 -0.12
CA VAL A 56 9.62 6.20 -0.89
C VAL A 56 9.51 4.82 -0.27
N VAL A 57 9.29 3.81 -1.10
CA VAL A 57 9.29 2.40 -0.67
C VAL A 57 10.38 1.64 -1.37
N THR A 58 11.13 0.88 -0.59
CA THR A 58 12.17 0.00 -1.12
C THR A 58 11.72 -1.44 -0.91
N THR A 59 11.51 -2.16 -2.00
CA THR A 59 11.17 -3.59 -1.97
C THR A 59 12.37 -4.42 -1.51
N CYS A 60 12.12 -5.61 -0.98
CA CYS A 60 13.19 -6.55 -0.60
C CYS A 60 14.13 -6.95 -1.76
N CYS A 61 13.70 -6.77 -3.02
CA CYS A 61 14.49 -7.02 -4.22
C CYS A 61 15.35 -5.81 -4.65
N GLY A 62 15.34 -4.71 -3.88
CA GLY A 62 16.09 -3.49 -4.17
C GLY A 62 15.39 -2.51 -5.12
N ASN A 63 14.18 -2.79 -5.60
CA ASN A 63 13.41 -1.82 -6.38
C ASN A 63 12.90 -0.72 -5.47
N VAL A 64 13.14 0.52 -5.88
CA VAL A 64 12.69 1.73 -5.20
C VAL A 64 11.51 2.31 -5.96
N VAL A 65 10.42 2.60 -5.26
CA VAL A 65 9.21 3.20 -5.82
C VAL A 65 8.88 4.44 -5.00
N SER A 66 8.76 5.58 -5.66
CA SER A 66 8.36 6.85 -5.04
C SER A 66 6.95 7.22 -5.46
N PHE A 67 6.16 7.73 -4.52
CA PHE A 67 4.81 8.23 -4.77
C PHE A 67 4.45 9.32 -3.76
N GLY A 68 3.50 10.17 -4.14
CA GLY A 68 3.08 11.29 -3.33
C GLY A 68 1.63 11.68 -3.59
N LYS A 69 1.26 12.88 -3.14
CA LYS A 69 -0.08 13.45 -3.28
C LYS A 69 -0.65 13.29 -4.70
N GLY A 70 -1.85 12.72 -4.78
CA GLY A 70 -2.58 12.49 -6.03
C GLY A 70 -2.30 11.13 -6.67
N ASP A 71 -1.40 10.33 -6.11
CA ASP A 71 -1.11 9.00 -6.66
C ASP A 71 -2.05 7.93 -6.09
N LEU A 72 -2.42 6.98 -6.96
CA LEU A 72 -3.09 5.74 -6.57
C LEU A 72 -2.10 4.58 -6.65
N VAL A 73 -1.79 3.99 -5.50
CA VAL A 73 -0.76 2.97 -5.36
C VAL A 73 -1.40 1.64 -5.00
N THR A 74 -1.04 0.58 -5.71
CA THR A 74 -1.48 -0.79 -5.41
C THR A 74 -0.31 -1.61 -4.92
N PHE A 75 -0.41 -2.09 -3.68
CA PHE A 75 0.52 -3.00 -3.03
C PHE A 75 -0.05 -4.42 -3.06
N PRO A 76 0.55 -5.37 -3.77
CA PRO A 76 0.00 -6.72 -3.81
C PRO A 76 0.23 -7.47 -2.49
N ALA A 77 -0.57 -8.50 -2.23
CA ALA A 77 -0.43 -9.35 -1.05
C ALA A 77 0.94 -10.03 -1.00
N GLY A 78 1.51 -10.17 0.19
CA GLY A 78 2.82 -10.77 0.43
C GLY A 78 4.02 -9.84 0.18
N THR A 79 3.78 -8.61 -0.28
CA THR A 79 4.87 -7.65 -0.57
C THR A 79 5.54 -7.20 0.72
N LYS A 80 6.87 -7.31 0.77
CA LYS A 80 7.72 -6.81 1.85
C LYS A 80 8.48 -5.58 1.38
N ILE A 81 8.29 -4.47 2.09
CA ILE A 81 8.93 -3.20 1.78
C ILE A 81 9.51 -2.53 3.03
N THR A 82 10.49 -1.66 2.82
CA THR A 82 10.85 -0.62 3.77
C THR A 82 10.20 0.68 3.31
N TRP A 83 9.37 1.24 4.17
CA TRP A 83 8.72 2.53 3.96
C TRP A 83 9.60 3.64 4.51
N GLU A 84 9.79 4.69 3.73
CA GLU A 84 10.43 5.94 4.12
C GLU A 84 9.43 7.08 3.86
N VAL A 85 8.83 7.60 4.91
CA VAL A 85 7.90 8.72 4.87
C VAL A 85 8.72 10.00 4.94
N LYS A 86 8.87 10.72 3.81
CA LYS A 86 9.66 11.96 3.73
C LYS A 86 8.88 13.18 4.20
N GLN A 87 7.59 13.19 3.90
CA GLN A 87 6.65 14.20 4.35
C GLN A 87 5.46 13.49 5.00
N PRO A 88 4.80 14.09 6.02
CA PRO A 88 3.66 13.47 6.70
C PRO A 88 2.66 12.88 5.71
N LEU A 89 2.50 11.57 5.77
CA LEU A 89 1.67 10.81 4.83
C LEU A 89 0.22 10.87 5.30
N HIS A 90 -0.67 11.23 4.40
CA HIS A 90 -2.11 11.07 4.57
C HIS A 90 -2.67 10.34 3.35
N LYS A 91 -3.36 9.22 3.58
CA LYS A 91 -3.92 8.40 2.50
C LYS A 91 -5.28 7.83 2.84
N HIS A 92 -6.09 7.62 1.80
CA HIS A 92 -7.18 6.66 1.83
C HIS A 92 -6.61 5.27 1.50
N TYR A 93 -7.10 4.23 2.17
CA TYR A 93 -6.68 2.87 1.87
C TYR A 93 -7.84 1.89 1.85
N GLN A 94 -7.76 0.91 0.95
CA GLN A 94 -8.68 -0.20 0.87
C GLN A 94 -7.87 -1.49 0.82
N LEU A 95 -8.15 -2.37 1.77
CA LEU A 95 -7.63 -3.73 1.77
C LEU A 95 -8.57 -4.62 0.94
N ASP A 96 -8.04 -5.62 0.25
CA ASP A 96 -8.83 -6.62 -0.44
C ASP A 96 -9.50 -7.61 0.53
N GLY A 97 -10.59 -8.29 0.11
CA GLY A 97 -11.27 -9.32 0.88
C GLY A 97 -12.29 -8.85 1.93
N THR A 98 -13.11 -9.79 2.42
CA THR A 98 -14.12 -9.54 3.47
C THR A 98 -13.48 -9.46 4.86
N LEU A 99 -14.09 -8.72 5.79
CA LEU A 99 -13.59 -8.56 7.16
C LEU A 99 -13.24 -9.90 7.84
N ILE A 100 -14.10 -10.92 7.69
CA ILE A 100 -13.89 -12.27 8.22
C ILE A 100 -12.64 -12.91 7.59
N GLY A 101 -12.47 -12.76 6.28
CA GLY A 101 -11.29 -13.23 5.56
C GLY A 101 -10.00 -12.55 6.03
N ARG A 102 -10.03 -11.24 6.32
CA ARG A 102 -8.87 -10.51 6.84
C ARG A 102 -8.48 -10.98 8.23
N ILE A 103 -9.46 -11.17 9.11
CA ILE A 103 -9.25 -11.67 10.48
C ILE A 103 -8.60 -13.06 10.44
N TYR A 104 -9.15 -13.98 9.64
CA TYR A 104 -8.60 -15.33 9.48
C TYR A 104 -7.14 -15.31 9.00
N ARG A 105 -6.82 -14.52 7.96
CA ARG A 105 -5.44 -14.40 7.44
C ARG A 105 -4.47 -13.86 8.49
N ARG A 106 -4.88 -12.84 9.26
CA ARG A 106 -4.05 -12.26 10.33
C ARG A 106 -3.81 -13.25 11.47
N ILE A 107 -4.83 -14.02 11.88
CA ILE A 107 -4.69 -15.09 12.88
C ILE A 107 -3.73 -16.16 12.37
N LYS A 108 -3.87 -16.60 11.12
CA LYS A 108 -2.98 -17.59 10.52
C LYS A 108 -1.51 -17.14 10.52
N ILE A 109 -1.25 -15.89 10.13
CA ILE A 109 0.10 -15.29 10.17
C ILE A 109 0.65 -15.26 11.60
N ALA A 110 -0.15 -14.81 12.57
CA ALA A 110 0.27 -14.74 13.98
C ALA A 110 0.59 -16.14 14.56
N LEU A 111 -0.14 -17.16 14.13
CA LEU A 111 0.03 -18.55 14.58
C LEU A 111 1.08 -19.34 13.78
N LYS A 112 1.69 -18.76 12.72
CA LYS A 112 2.60 -19.45 11.78
C LYS A 112 2.02 -20.77 11.20
N LEU A 113 0.70 -20.84 11.06
CA LEU A 113 -0.02 -21.98 10.46
C LEU A 113 -0.10 -21.88 8.93
#